data_AF-A0A838PII4-F1
#
_entry.id   AF-A0A838PII4-F1
#
_cell.length_a   1.000
_cell.length_b   1.000
_cell.length_c   1.000
_cell.angle_alpha   90.00
_cell.angle_beta   90.00
_cell.angle_gamma   90.00
#
_symmetry.space_group_name_H-M   'P 1'
#
loop_
_entity.id
_entity.type
_entity.pdbx_description
1 polymer ?
#
loop_
_entity_poly.entity_id
_entity_poly.type
_entity_poly.pdbx_seq_one_letter_code
_entity_poly.pdbx_strand_id
1 'polypeptide(L)' 'MASRRDQIQMSDEELRDFLDEEKVMTCATIGPNGRPHLMPLWYVVHDGALRGWTYAKSQKAKNLERDPHATLQIE' A
#
# COMPACT_ATOMS: atom_id res chain seq x y z
N MET A 1 28.20 0.60 15.57
CA MET A 1 27.12 -0.39 15.79
C MET A 1 26.09 -0.16 14.71
N ALA A 2 25.66 -1.19 13.99
CA ALA A 2 24.59 -1.05 13.00
C ALA A 2 23.31 -0.53 13.67
N SER A 3 22.58 0.35 12.99
CA SER A 3 21.31 0.88 13.49
C SER A 3 20.31 -0.27 13.67
N ARG A 4 19.38 -0.15 14.62
CA ARG A 4 18.27 -1.13 14.73
C ARG A 4 17.48 -1.26 13.42
N ARG A 5 17.45 -0.21 12.59
CA ARG A 5 16.83 -0.22 11.26
C ARG A 5 17.55 -1.15 10.31
N ASP A 6 18.88 -1.13 10.30
CA ASP A 6 19.70 -1.95 9.42
C ASP A 6 19.54 -3.46 9.73
N GLN A 7 19.14 -3.80 10.96
CA GLN A 7 18.92 -5.19 11.39
C GLN A 7 17.56 -5.75 10.98
N ILE A 8 16.61 -4.89 10.57
CA ILE A 8 15.24 -5.28 10.20
C ILE A 8 14.88 -4.90 8.76
N GLN A 9 15.83 -4.31 8.03
CA GLN A 9 15.62 -3.94 6.65
C GLN A 9 15.67 -5.21 5.79
N MET A 10 14.59 -5.51 5.09
CA MET A 10 14.56 -6.57 4.09
C MET A 10 15.53 -6.26 2.95
N SER A 11 16.21 -7.29 2.48
CA SER A 11 16.88 -7.28 1.17
C SER A 11 15.86 -7.20 0.03
N ASP A 12 16.35 -6.88 -1.17
CA ASP A 12 15.49 -6.82 -2.37
C ASP A 12 14.85 -8.19 -2.70
N GLU A 13 15.51 -9.30 -2.35
CA GLU A 13 14.98 -10.66 -2.54
C GLU A 13 13.88 -10.95 -1.52
N GLU A 14 14.15 -10.74 -0.22
CA GLU A 14 13.15 -10.91 0.84
C GLU A 14 11.91 -10.04 0.61
N LEU A 15 12.09 -8.81 0.13
CA LEU A 15 10.96 -7.93 -0.19
C LEU A 15 10.11 -8.48 -1.35
N ARG A 16 10.72 -9.07 -2.38
CA ARG A 16 9.96 -9.65 -3.51
C ARG A 16 9.18 -10.87 -3.05
N ASP A 17 9.83 -11.77 -2.31
CA ASP A 17 9.19 -12.98 -1.79
C ASP A 17 8.02 -12.62 -0.86
N PHE A 18 8.23 -11.66 0.05
CA PHE A 18 7.18 -11.15 0.93
C PHE A 18 5.98 -10.60 0.14
N LEU A 19 6.23 -9.79 -0.90
CA LEU A 19 5.16 -9.21 -1.70
C LEU A 19 4.42 -10.25 -2.56
N ASP A 20 5.08 -11.34 -2.96
CA ASP A 20 4.48 -12.44 -3.72
C ASP A 20 3.67 -13.40 -2.83
N GLU A 21 4.07 -13.57 -1.57
CA GLU A 21 3.34 -14.37 -0.57
C GLU A 21 2.10 -13.65 -0.04
N GLU A 22 2.24 -12.36 0.26
CA GLU A 22 1.15 -11.54 0.78
C GLU A 22 0.14 -11.13 -0.29
N LYS A 23 -1.10 -10.88 0.14
CA LYS A 23 -2.23 -10.59 -0.78
C LYS A 23 -3.01 -9.36 -0.44
N VAL A 24 -2.88 -8.86 0.78
CA VAL A 24 -3.71 -7.78 1.31
C VAL A 24 -2.81 -6.64 1.77
N MET A 25 -3.09 -5.45 1.29
CA MET A 25 -2.52 -4.21 1.81
C MET A 25 -3.57 -3.44 2.62
N THR A 26 -3.14 -2.70 3.62
CA THR A 26 -3.87 -1.55 4.14
C THR A 26 -3.53 -0.32 3.31
N CYS A 27 -4.52 0.18 2.58
CA CYS A 27 -4.41 1.42 1.79
C CYS A 27 -4.98 2.59 2.60
N ALA A 28 -4.19 3.65 2.76
CA ALA A 28 -4.59 4.90 3.37
C ALA A 28 -4.69 6.00 2.30
N THR A 29 -5.86 6.65 2.22
CA THR A 29 -6.12 7.81 1.35
C THR A 29 -6.63 8.98 2.19
N ILE A 30 -6.59 10.21 1.64
CA ILE A 30 -7.03 11.41 2.37
C ILE A 30 -8.50 11.72 2.08
N GLY A 31 -9.34 11.70 3.12
CA GLY A 31 -10.75 12.07 3.04
C GLY A 31 -10.97 13.56 2.73
N PRO A 32 -12.19 13.98 2.37
CA PRO A 32 -12.47 15.37 1.97
C PRO A 32 -12.25 16.40 3.08
N ASN A 33 -12.21 15.96 4.34
CA ASN A 33 -11.91 16.77 5.52
C ASN A 33 -10.49 16.56 6.06
N GLY A 34 -9.60 15.98 5.26
CA GLY A 34 -8.21 15.70 5.66
C GLY A 34 -8.04 14.49 6.58
N ARG A 35 -9.11 13.81 7.01
CA ARG A 35 -8.95 12.57 7.83
C ARG A 35 -8.48 11.40 6.96
N PRO A 36 -7.51 10.59 7.45
CA PRO A 36 -7.13 9.35 6.79
C PRO A 36 -8.32 8.38 6.71
N HIS A 37 -8.51 7.81 5.53
CA HIS A 37 -9.42 6.70 5.27
C HIS A 37 -8.59 5.46 4.96
N LEU A 38 -8.57 4.52 5.91
CA LEU A 38 -7.83 3.26 5.81
C LEU A 38 -8.77 2.13 5.41
N MET A 39 -8.32 1.24 4.52
CA MET A 39 -9.06 0.04 4.15
C MET A 39 -8.13 -1.10 3.72
N PRO A 40 -8.58 -2.36 3.83
CA PRO A 40 -7.91 -3.45 3.12
C PRO A 40 -8.17 -3.38 1.61
N LEU A 41 -7.17 -3.72 0.82
CA LEU A 41 -7.26 -3.97 -0.62
C LEU A 41 -6.42 -5.18 -0.98
N TRP A 42 -6.96 -6.03 -1.87
CA TRP A 42 -6.14 -7.04 -2.51
C TRP A 42 -5.24 -6.41 -3.57
N TYR A 43 -4.07 -7.01 -3.75
CA TYR A 43 -3.12 -6.57 -4.77
C TYR A 43 -2.47 -7.75 -5.50
N VAL A 44 -1.81 -7.40 -6.60
CA VAL A 44 -0.85 -8.26 -7.30
C VAL A 44 0.40 -7.44 -7.59
N VAL A 45 1.56 -8.09 -7.63
CA VAL A 45 2.79 -7.49 -8.16
C VAL A 45 2.74 -7.59 -9.69
N HIS A 46 2.92 -6.47 -10.39
CA HIS A 46 2.95 -6.43 -11.85
C HIS A 46 3.88 -5.33 -12.33
N ASP A 47 4.87 -5.69 -13.15
CA ASP A 47 5.96 -4.82 -13.61
C ASP A 47 6.68 -4.10 -12.45
N GLY A 48 6.90 -4.80 -11.33
CA GLY A 48 7.56 -4.25 -10.15
C GLY A 48 6.71 -3.24 -9.35
N ALA A 49 5.42 -3.11 -9.66
CA ALA A 49 4.50 -2.24 -8.95
C ALA A 49 3.31 -3.03 -8.36
N LEU A 50 2.81 -2.56 -7.22
CA LEU A 50 1.58 -3.10 -6.62
C LEU A 50 0.37 -2.59 -7.42
N ARG A 51 -0.45 -3.51 -7.91
CA ARG A 51 -1.71 -3.19 -8.58
C ARG A 51 -2.88 -3.76 -7.78
N GLY A 52 -3.81 -2.88 -7.40
CA GLY A 52 -5.10 -3.27 -6.85
C GLY A 52 -6.23 -2.82 -7.77
N TRP A 53 -7.45 -3.27 -7.47
CA TRP A 53 -8.65 -2.79 -8.14
C TRP A 53 -9.67 -2.29 -7.11
N THR A 54 -10.53 -1.37 -7.53
CA THR A 54 -11.63 -0.90 -6.70
C THR A 54 -12.79 -0.42 -7.58
N TYR A 55 -13.98 -0.30 -7.00
CA TYR A 55 -15.12 0.27 -7.71
C TYR A 55 -14.91 1.76 -7.95
N ALA A 56 -15.21 2.24 -9.16
CA ALA A 56 -15.04 3.64 -9.55
C ALA A 56 -15.81 4.63 -8.66
N LYS A 57 -16.91 4.20 -8.04
CA LYS A 57 -17.70 5.02 -7.09
C LYS A 57 -17.27 4.86 -5.63
N SER A 58 -16.23 4.08 -5.34
CA SER A 58 -15.75 3.87 -3.97
C SER A 58 -15.18 5.16 -3.37
N GLN A 59 -15.26 5.28 -2.05
CA GLN A 59 -14.73 6.47 -1.35
C GLN A 59 -13.22 6.67 -1.57
N LYS A 60 -12.43 5.59 -1.74
CA LYS A 60 -10.99 5.73 -2.04
C LYS A 60 -10.73 6.24 -3.45
N ALA A 61 -11.53 5.84 -4.44
CA ALA A 61 -11.45 6.41 -5.78
C ALA A 61 -11.75 7.91 -5.75
N LYS A 62 -12.81 8.32 -5.03
CA LYS A 62 -13.14 9.74 -4.82
C LYS A 62 -12.12 10.50 -3.98
N ASN A 63 -11.35 9.82 -3.14
CA ASN A 63 -10.23 10.42 -2.44
C ASN A 63 -9.05 10.64 -3.40
N LEU A 64 -8.67 9.61 -4.16
CA LEU A 64 -7.56 9.64 -5.12
C LEU A 64 -7.79 10.62 -6.28
N GLU A 65 -9.03 10.79 -6.73
CA GLU A 65 -9.40 11.80 -7.74
C GLU A 65 -9.15 13.23 -7.25
N ARG A 66 -9.27 13.49 -5.94
CA ARG A 66 -9.05 14.81 -5.33
C ARG A 66 -7.59 15.02 -4.90
N ASP A 67 -6.98 13.98 -4.35
CA ASP A 67 -5.60 13.94 -3.90
C ASP A 67 -4.99 12.59 -4.26
N PRO A 68 -4.07 12.51 -5.23
CA PRO A 68 -3.55 11.25 -5.76
C PRO A 68 -2.56 10.55 -4.81
N HIS A 69 -2.28 11.10 -3.63
CA HIS A 69 -1.38 10.46 -2.66
C HIS A 69 -2.10 9.36 -1.86
N ALA A 70 -1.40 8.24 -1.67
CA ALA A 70 -1.78 7.17 -0.78
C ALA A 70 -0.55 6.53 -0.12
N THR A 71 -0.76 5.95 1.06
CA THR A 71 0.22 5.09 1.73
C THR A 71 -0.31 3.67 1.74
N LEU A 72 0.56 2.70 1.42
CA LEU A 72 0.25 1.28 1.46
C LEU A 72 1.08 0.64 2.58
N GLN A 73 0.44 -0.18 3.40
CA GLN A 73 1.09 -1.00 4.42
C GLN A 73 0.75 -2.46 4.17
N ILE A 74 1.74 -3.32 4.22
CA ILE A 74 1.63 -4.78 4.13
C ILE A 74 2.42 -5.31 5.33
N GLU A 75 1.90 -6.32 6.01
CA GLU A 75 2.47 -6.93 7.22
C GLU A 75 2.42 -8.44 7.15
#